data_AF-A0A6A6ZCS5-F1
#
_entry.id   AF-A0A6A6ZCS5-F1
#
_cell.length_a   1.000
_cell.length_b   1.000
_cell.length_c   1.000
_cell.angle_alpha   90.00
_cell.angle_beta   90.00
_cell.angle_gamma   90.00
#
_symmetry.space_group_name_H-M   'P 1'
#
loop_
_entity.id
_entity.type
_entity.pdbx_description
1 polymer ?
#
loop_
_entity_poly.entity_id
_entity_poly.type
_entity_poly.pdbx_seq_one_letter_code
_entity_poly.pdbx_strand_id
1 'polypeptide(L)' 'MPPGTHQFVLANASPRLENEFVSKLPRTNPKTTVLFHGTTFDRLPAILAQGLK' A
#
# COMPACT_ATOMS: atom_id res chain seq x y z
N MET A 1 5.92 -7.65 22.84
CA MET A 1 7.17 -7.81 22.05
C MET A 1 8.36 -7.71 22.99
N PRO A 2 9.48 -8.39 22.71
CA PRO A 2 10.69 -8.28 23.51
C PRO A 2 11.22 -6.83 23.56
N PRO A 3 11.87 -6.40 24.66
CA PRO A 3 12.61 -5.14 24.71
C PRO A 3 13.59 -5.02 23.54
N GLY A 4 13.68 -3.84 22.92
CA GLY A 4 14.55 -3.57 21.76
C GLY A 4 13.93 -3.85 20.38
N THR A 5 12.65 -4.25 20.31
CA THR A 5 11.97 -4.43 19.02
C THR A 5 11.55 -3.08 18.43
N HIS A 6 12.09 -2.72 17.27
CA HIS A 6 11.69 -1.53 16.50
C HIS A 6 10.62 -1.91 15.47
N GLN A 7 9.48 -1.22 15.51
CA GLN A 7 8.43 -1.33 14.49
C GLN A 7 8.56 -0.14 13.54
N PHE A 8 8.48 -0.42 12.24
CA PHE A 8 8.48 0.60 11.20
C PHE A 8 7.21 0.44 10.37
N VAL A 9 6.61 1.57 9.98
CA VAL A 9 5.52 1.61 9.00
C VAL A 9 6.13 2.11 7.70
N LEU A 10 6.15 1.26 6.69
CA LEU A 10 6.55 1.66 5.34
C LEU A 10 5.29 2.01 4.56
N ALA A 11 5.12 3.29 4.23
CA ALA A 11 4.04 3.76 3.37
C ALA A 11 4.65 4.41 2.14
N ASN A 12 4.63 3.71 1.00
CA ASN A 12 4.97 4.29 -0.30
C ASN A 12 4.34 3.42 -1.40
N ALA A 13 3.41 3.97 -2.16
CA ALA A 13 3.13 3.50 -3.51
C ALA A 13 3.72 4.51 -4.50
N SER A 14 4.07 4.08 -5.72
CA SER A 14 4.50 5.05 -6.73
C SER A 14 3.40 6.10 -6.99
N PRO A 15 3.73 7.39 -7.21
CA PRO A 15 2.73 8.43 -7.47
C PRO A 15 1.81 8.13 -8.66
N ARG A 16 2.31 7.36 -9.64
CA ARG A 16 1.52 6.88 -10.79
C ARG A 16 0.40 5.95 -10.33
N LEU A 17 0.67 5.00 -9.43
CA LEU A 17 -0.34 4.07 -8.91
C LEU A 17 -1.41 4.81 -8.09
N GLU A 18 -1.00 5.81 -7.31
CA GLU A 18 -1.94 6.64 -6.56
C GLU A 18 -2.86 7.44 -7.49
N ASN A 19 -2.31 8.08 -8.52
CA ASN A 19 -3.11 8.80 -9.52
C ASN A 19 -4.06 7.88 -10.29
N GLU A 20 -3.60 6.69 -10.70
CA GLU A 20 -4.45 5.69 -11.36
C GLU A 20 -5.58 5.21 -10.45
N PHE A 21 -5.33 5.03 -9.14
CA PHE A 21 -6.36 4.69 -8.17
C PHE A 21 -7.38 5.82 -8.01
N VAL A 22 -6.94 7.05 -7.80
CA VAL A 22 -7.81 8.23 -7.63
C VAL A 22 -8.69 8.44 -8.87
N SER A 23 -8.16 8.18 -10.07
CA SER A 23 -8.93 8.31 -11.32
C SER A 23 -10.15 7.38 -11.41
N LYS A 24 -10.17 6.28 -10.64
CA LYS A 24 -11.26 5.29 -10.60
C LYS A 24 -12.31 5.62 -9.53
N LEU A 25 -12.04 6.59 -8.65
CA LEU A 25 -12.96 6.95 -7.59
C LEU A 25 -14.07 7.90 -8.10
N PRO A 26 -15.29 7.81 -7.56
CA PRO A 26 -16.33 8.80 -7.81
C PRO A 26 -15.87 10.20 -7.39
N ARG A 27 -16.20 11.22 -8.18
CA ARG A 27 -15.86 12.63 -7.86
C ARG A 27 -16.50 13.13 -6.55
N THR A 28 -17.64 12.55 -6.18
CA THR A 28 -18.41 12.96 -4.99
C THR A 28 -18.56 11.79 -4.02
N ASN A 29 -18.22 12.03 -2.75
CA ASN A 29 -18.32 11.06 -1.65
C ASN A 29 -17.70 9.67 -1.96
N PRO A 30 -16.41 9.60 -2.36
CA PRO A 30 -15.75 8.33 -2.62
C PRO A 30 -15.70 7.49 -1.34
N LYS A 31 -16.09 6.22 -1.45
CA LYS A 31 -15.96 5.25 -0.35
C LYS A 31 -14.84 4.27 -0.70
N THR A 32 -13.88 4.13 0.21
CA THR A 32 -12.75 3.23 0.07
C THR A 32 -12.64 2.35 1.31
N THR A 33 -12.12 1.13 1.13
CA THR A 33 -11.89 0.18 2.21
C THR A 33 -10.41 -0.14 2.29
N VAL A 34 -9.84 -0.10 3.51
CA VAL A 34 -8.47 -0.54 3.76
C VAL A 34 -8.47 -2.05 4.02
N LEU A 35 -7.62 -2.79 3.32
CA LEU A 35 -7.46 -4.23 3.45
C LEU A 35 -6.00 -4.55 3.82
N PHE A 36 -5.81 -5.60 4.63
CA PHE A 36 -4.48 -6.10 4.99
C PHE A 36 -4.11 -7.30 4.12
N HIS A 37 -2.89 -7.29 3.58
CA HIS A 37 -2.33 -8.40 2.80
C HIS A 37 -0.98 -8.82 3.36
N GLY A 38 -0.88 -10.05 3.87
CA GLY A 38 0.39 -10.63 4.29
C GLY A 38 1.22 -11.05 3.09
N THR A 39 2.50 -10.66 3.08
CA THR A 39 3.44 -11.00 2.00
C THR A 39 4.84 -11.28 2.57
N THR A 40 5.71 -11.89 1.77
CA THR A 40 7.13 -12.05 2.09
C THR A 40 7.90 -10.76 1.81
N PHE A 41 9.02 -10.55 2.53
CA PHE A 41 9.82 -9.33 2.37
C PHE A 41 10.36 -9.17 0.94
N ASP A 42 10.75 -10.26 0.28
CA ASP A 42 11.29 -10.25 -1.08
C ASP A 42 10.26 -9.77 -2.13
N ARG A 43 8.96 -9.88 -1.84
CA ARG A 43 7.90 -9.39 -2.73
C ARG A 43 7.59 -7.91 -2.54
N LEU A 44 8.00 -7.29 -1.42
CA LEU A 44 7.70 -5.88 -1.13
C LEU A 44 8.19 -4.94 -2.25
N PRO A 45 9.45 -5.00 -2.73
CA PRO A 45 9.91 -4.09 -3.79
C PRO A 45 9.06 -4.16 -5.05
N ALA A 46 8.66 -5.37 -5.47
CA ALA A 46 7.81 -5.56 -6.64
C ALA A 46 6.40 -5.00 -6.42
N ILE A 47 5.81 -5.23 -5.23
CA ILE A 47 4.48 -4.71 -4.88
C ILE A 47 4.47 -3.19 -4.83
N LEU A 48 5.49 -2.56 -4.24
CA LEU A 48 5.57 -1.09 -4.13
C LEU A 48 5.75 -0.44 -5.52
N ALA A 49 6.48 -1.09 -6.43
CA ALA A 49 6.74 -0.57 -7.77
C ALA A 49 5.60 -0.84 -8.77
N GLN A 50 4.95 -2.01 -8.69
CA GLN A 50 4.02 -2.51 -9.71
C GLN A 50 2.59 -2.74 -9.21
N GLY A 51 2.35 -2.61 -7.91
CA GLY A 51 1.10 -3.01 -7.27
C GLY A 51 1.05 -4.50 -6.92
N LEU A 52 0.02 -4.87 -6.17
CA LEU A 52 -0.24 -6.26 -5.80
C LEU A 52 -0.73 -7.05 -7.02
N LYS A 53 -0.07 -8.17 -7.32
CA LYS A 53 -0.46 -9.19 -8.32
C LYS A 53 -0.78 -10.50 -7.62
#